data_AF-A0A7S1FA09-F1
#
_entry.id   AF-A0A7S1FA09-F1
#
_cell.length_a   1.000
_cell.length_b   1.000
_cell.length_c   1.000
_cell.angle_alpha   90.00
_cell.angle_beta   90.00
_cell.angle_gamma   90.00
#
_symmetry.space_group_name_H-M   'P 1'
#
loop_
_entity.id
_entity.type
_entity.pdbx_description
1 polymer ?
#
loop_
_entity_poly.entity_id
_entity_poly.type
_entity_poly.pdbx_seq_one_letter_code
_entity_poly.pdbx_strand_id
1 'polypeptide(L)'
;EVIFVFGVIIAHGVAEHMISSGADISEDVRIYLGSMSMTMLSLFMSVSGGVDWWTLGRILLDVSTGYLFLFLFFILFTVLAVLNIITGIFVKEAKDMAAKDHHVQVQQDFEENRLLLTNLKYIFHRMDEKNTGCVSIADFQQTMNDEDVRLQFAQVGLDIQDATAFFKILDQDGSTELSIEEFVMGCMRFKGRANRMDLEVMLMDTKKLMKKMARMHGEFSERLTNIERVIVKADENRIG
;
A
#
# COMPACT_ATOMS: atom_id res chain seq x y z
N GLU A 1 37.51 18.63 3.27
CA GLU A 1 38.10 19.04 4.57
C GLU A 1 38.96 17.95 5.19
N VAL A 2 38.47 16.71 5.32
CA VAL A 2 39.24 15.56 5.86
C VAL A 2 40.61 15.39 5.19
N ILE A 3 40.64 15.31 3.85
CA ILE A 3 41.89 15.15 3.09
C ILE A 3 42.91 16.26 3.37
N PHE A 4 42.44 17.51 3.55
CA PHE A 4 43.32 18.64 3.83
C PHE A 4 43.94 18.53 5.22
N VAL A 5 43.13 18.23 6.25
CA VAL A 5 43.60 18.12 7.64
C VAL A 5 44.64 17.02 7.79
N PHE A 6 44.35 15.82 7.28
CA PHE A 6 45.30 14.70 7.30
C PHE A 6 46.51 14.96 6.40
N GLY A 7 46.31 15.63 5.26
CA GLY A 7 47.37 16.05 4.36
C GLY A 7 48.38 16.98 5.03
N VAL A 8 47.93 17.97 5.81
CA VAL A 8 48.83 18.87 6.55
C VAL A 8 49.66 18.09 7.58
N ILE A 9 49.02 17.22 8.36
CA ILE A 9 49.71 16.45 9.42
C ILE A 9 50.78 15.53 8.83
N ILE A 10 50.44 14.84 7.73
CA ILE A 10 51.35 13.92 7.04
C ILE A 10 52.48 14.69 6.36
N ALA A 11 52.17 15.76 5.61
CA ALA A 11 53.18 16.57 4.94
C ALA A 11 54.16 17.22 5.92
N HIS A 12 53.68 17.64 7.09
CA HIS A 12 54.52 18.17 8.16
C HIS A 12 55.49 17.10 8.70
N GLY A 13 54.99 15.91 9.03
CA GLY A 13 55.82 14.81 9.53
C GLY A 13 56.88 14.34 8.54
N VAL A 14 56.50 14.25 7.26
CA VAL A 14 57.43 13.92 6.17
C VAL A 14 58.50 14.99 6.03
N ALA A 15 58.13 16.28 6.06
CA ALA A 15 59.08 17.38 5.98
C ALA A 15 60.09 17.38 7.15
N GLU A 16 59.65 17.12 8.38
CA GLU A 16 60.52 17.00 9.55
C GLU A 16 61.49 15.81 9.43
N HIS A 17 61.02 14.68 8.92
CA HIS A 17 61.85 13.51 8.65
C HIS A 17 62.88 13.75 7.54
N MET A 18 62.52 14.51 6.50
CA MET A 18 63.44 14.91 5.43
C MET A 18 64.55 15.83 5.94
N ILE A 19 64.24 16.76 6.84
CA ILE A 19 65.22 17.69 7.43
C ILE A 19 66.20 16.94 8.35
N SER A 20 65.71 15.98 9.14
CA SER A 20 66.52 15.25 10.11
C SER A 20 67.41 14.15 9.50
N SER A 21 66.97 13.51 8.41
CA SER A 21 67.71 12.37 7.83
C SER A 21 68.87 12.76 6.91
N GLY A 22 68.95 14.01 6.44
CA GLY A 22 70.15 14.60 5.82
C GLY A 22 70.63 14.03 4.46
N ALA A 23 70.28 12.81 4.05
CA ALA A 23 70.65 12.25 2.75
C ALA A 23 69.72 11.09 2.32
N ASP A 24 69.43 11.07 1.01
CA ASP A 24 68.69 10.08 0.22
C ASP A 24 67.19 9.88 0.54
N ILE A 25 66.41 10.89 0.14
CA ILE A 25 64.94 10.80 0.12
C ILE A 25 64.54 9.91 -1.07
N SER A 26 63.83 8.81 -0.79
CA SER A 26 63.24 7.95 -1.81
C SER A 26 62.50 8.77 -2.88
N GLU A 27 62.68 8.40 -4.15
CA GLU A 27 62.03 9.05 -5.29
C GLU A 27 60.50 9.04 -5.14
N ASP A 28 59.96 7.98 -4.51
CA ASP A 28 58.53 7.85 -4.21
C ASP A 28 58.02 8.94 -3.26
N VAL A 29 58.82 9.38 -2.28
CA VAL A 29 58.46 10.48 -1.36
C VAL A 29 58.33 11.78 -2.15
N ARG A 30 59.23 12.05 -3.10
CA ARG A 30 59.17 13.27 -3.93
C ARG A 30 57.96 13.25 -4.87
N ILE A 31 57.64 12.09 -5.43
CA ILE A 31 56.51 11.92 -6.35
C ILE A 31 55.19 12.08 -5.61
N TYR A 32 54.99 11.37 -4.49
CA TYR A 32 53.68 11.31 -3.82
C TYR A 32 53.48 12.36 -2.74
N LEU A 33 54.56 12.79 -2.06
CA LEU A 33 54.52 13.64 -0.86
C LEU A 33 55.39 14.90 -0.99
N GLY A 34 55.91 15.20 -2.20
CA GLY A 34 56.84 16.31 -2.41
C GLY A 34 56.23 17.71 -2.30
N SER A 35 54.91 17.83 -2.33
CA SER A 35 54.20 19.09 -2.09
C SER A 35 52.87 18.84 -1.38
N MET A 36 52.28 19.89 -0.80
CA MET A 36 50.97 19.80 -0.14
C MET A 36 49.88 19.35 -1.12
N SER A 37 49.87 19.87 -2.35
CA SER A 37 48.89 19.47 -3.37
C SER A 37 49.09 18.01 -3.80
N MET A 38 50.33 17.55 -3.97
CA MET A 38 50.62 16.16 -4.28
C MET A 38 50.25 15.24 -3.12
N THR A 39 50.49 15.65 -1.87
CA THR A 39 50.08 14.90 -0.68
C THR A 39 48.56 14.73 -0.65
N MET A 40 47.80 15.81 -0.83
CA MET A 40 46.34 15.75 -0.90
C MET A 40 45.85 14.86 -2.05
N LEU A 41 46.48 14.96 -3.23
CA LEU A 41 46.16 14.13 -4.39
C LEU A 41 46.46 12.66 -4.10
N SER A 42 47.59 12.33 -3.48
CA SER A 42 47.98 10.97 -3.14
C SER A 42 47.05 10.35 -2.09
N LEU A 43 46.64 11.13 -1.08
CA LEU A 43 45.60 10.71 -0.14
C LEU A 43 44.27 10.43 -0.85
N PHE A 44 43.86 11.29 -1.79
CA PHE A 44 42.67 11.04 -2.60
C PHE A 44 42.82 9.79 -3.49
N MET A 45 43.97 9.61 -4.13
CA MET A 45 44.26 8.44 -4.97
C MET A 45 44.24 7.14 -4.18
N SER A 46 44.67 7.16 -2.92
CA SER A 46 44.66 5.98 -2.04
C SER A 46 43.26 5.48 -1.67
N VAL A 47 42.26 6.37 -1.70
CA VAL A 47 40.86 6.03 -1.38
C VAL A 47 40.04 5.79 -2.66
N SER A 48 40.32 6.51 -3.73
CA SER A 48 39.60 6.39 -5.01
C SER A 48 40.07 5.22 -5.89
N GLY A 49 41.13 4.50 -5.48
CA GLY A 49 41.68 3.35 -6.22
C GLY A 49 42.70 3.74 -7.30
N GLY A 50 43.26 4.95 -7.24
CA GLY A 50 44.29 5.40 -8.18
C GLY A 50 45.68 4.84 -7.87
N VAL A 51 46.08 4.84 -6.60
CA VAL A 51 47.35 4.26 -6.13
C VAL A 51 47.05 3.32 -4.98
N ASP A 52 47.71 2.16 -4.97
CA ASP A 52 47.57 1.20 -3.88
C ASP A 52 47.96 1.83 -2.54
N TRP A 53 47.08 1.71 -1.55
CA TRP A 53 47.26 2.33 -0.23
C TRP A 53 48.56 1.89 0.44
N TRP A 54 49.05 0.67 0.17
CA TRP A 54 50.30 0.17 0.72
C TRP A 54 51.52 0.89 0.16
N THR A 55 51.45 1.47 -1.04
CA THR A 55 52.53 2.29 -1.61
C THR A 55 52.78 3.51 -0.74
N LEU A 56 51.73 4.24 -0.34
CA LEU A 56 51.86 5.35 0.61
C LEU A 56 52.16 4.84 2.03
N GLY A 57 51.55 3.73 2.45
CA GLY A 57 51.74 3.15 3.77
C GLY A 57 53.20 2.80 4.07
N ARG A 58 53.93 2.25 3.09
CA ARG A 58 55.37 1.95 3.22
C ARG A 58 56.20 3.22 3.43
N ILE A 59 55.95 4.25 2.63
CA ILE A 59 56.64 5.54 2.77
C ILE A 59 56.43 6.14 4.17
N LEU A 60 55.21 6.07 4.69
CA LEU A 60 54.89 6.59 6.02
C LEU A 60 55.45 5.72 7.15
N LEU A 61 55.60 4.41 6.93
CA LEU A 61 56.23 3.50 7.88
C LEU A 61 57.71 3.83 8.08
N ASP A 62 58.41 4.18 6.99
CA ASP A 62 59.83 4.60 7.03
C ASP A 62 60.01 5.91 7.81
N VAL A 63 59.00 6.80 7.79
CA VAL A 63 58.98 8.02 8.60
C VAL A 63 58.76 7.70 10.08
N SER A 64 57.64 7.03 10.40
CA SER A 64 57.33 6.53 11.74
C SER A 64 56.07 5.66 11.70
N THR A 65 56.05 4.60 12.51
CA THR A 65 54.87 3.74 12.70
C THR A 65 53.61 4.53 13.10
N GLY A 66 53.76 5.67 13.79
CA GLY A 66 52.64 6.54 14.16
C GLY A 66 51.90 7.13 12.95
N TYR A 67 52.63 7.53 11.90
CA TYR A 67 52.02 8.08 10.69
C TYR A 67 51.31 7.01 9.86
N LEU A 68 51.79 5.76 9.90
CA LEU A 68 51.07 4.64 9.31
C LEU A 68 49.70 4.44 9.97
N PHE A 69 49.63 4.43 11.31
CA PHE A 69 48.35 4.29 12.01
C PHE A 69 47.41 5.46 11.74
N LEU A 70 47.93 6.69 11.69
CA LEU A 70 47.15 7.88 11.33
C LEU A 70 46.57 7.76 9.91
N PHE A 71 47.37 7.28 8.96
CA PHE A 71 46.95 7.08 7.57
C PHE A 71 45.91 5.97 7.42
N LEU A 72 46.08 4.84 8.14
CA LEU A 72 45.07 3.77 8.17
C LEU A 72 43.75 4.26 8.78
N PHE A 73 43.80 5.08 9.82
CA PHE A 73 42.61 5.72 10.38
C PHE A 73 41.93 6.65 9.37
N PHE A 74 42.70 7.44 8.62
CA PHE A 74 42.19 8.27 7.53
C PHE A 74 41.46 7.43 6.46
N ILE A 75 42.05 6.32 6.01
CA ILE A 75 41.44 5.43 5.02
C ILE A 75 40.14 4.86 5.58
N LEU A 76 40.17 4.27 6.77
CA LEU A 76 38.99 3.67 7.41
C LEU A 76 37.86 4.70 7.52
N PHE A 77 38.18 5.88 8.06
CA PHE A 77 37.22 6.95 8.24
C PHE A 77 36.62 7.43 6.90
N THR A 78 37.46 7.64 5.88
CA THR A 78 37.00 8.15 4.59
C THR A 78 36.16 7.12 3.85
N VAL A 79 36.57 5.84 3.85
CA VAL A 79 35.80 4.75 3.22
C VAL A 79 34.45 4.57 3.91
N LEU A 80 34.41 4.55 5.24
CA LEU A 80 33.14 4.45 5.98
C LEU A 80 32.24 5.67 5.76
N ALA A 81 32.81 6.89 5.72
CA ALA A 81 32.04 8.10 5.45
C ALA A 81 31.41 8.07 4.06
N VAL A 82 32.19 7.73 3.02
CA VAL A 82 31.70 7.61 1.64
C VAL A 82 30.63 6.53 1.53
N LEU A 83 30.87 5.34 2.11
CA LEU A 83 29.90 4.25 2.10
C LEU A 83 28.59 4.65 2.79
N ASN A 84 28.66 5.28 3.96
CA ASN A 84 27.48 5.72 4.70
C ASN A 84 26.70 6.81 3.96
N ILE A 85 27.38 7.74 3.26
CA ILE A 85 26.71 8.75 2.42
C ILE A 85 25.95 8.06 1.28
N ILE A 86 26.60 7.14 0.58
CA ILE A 86 26.01 6.41 -0.55
C ILE A 86 24.83 5.56 -0.08
N THR A 87 25.00 4.77 1.00
CA THR A 87 23.93 3.99 1.61
C THR A 87 22.79 4.88 2.07
N GLY A 88 23.09 6.04 2.66
CA GLY A 88 22.08 7.02 3.07
C GLY A 88 21.22 7.51 1.91
N ILE A 89 21.83 7.79 0.75
CA ILE A 89 21.11 8.20 -0.47
C ILE A 89 20.21 7.07 -0.96
N PHE A 90 20.74 5.85 -1.10
CA PHE A 90 19.94 4.71 -1.57
C PHE A 90 18.78 4.36 -0.63
N VAL A 91 18.99 4.42 0.69
CA VAL A 91 17.93 4.19 1.68
C VAL A 91 16.86 5.27 1.58
N LYS A 92 17.24 6.53 1.35
CA LYS A 92 16.27 7.62 1.15
C LYS A 92 15.45 7.40 -0.12
N GLU A 93 16.09 7.08 -1.25
CA GLU A 93 15.40 6.82 -2.51
C GLU A 93 14.46 5.61 -2.43
N ALA A 94 14.89 4.52 -1.79
CA ALA A 94 14.04 3.35 -1.57
C ALA A 94 12.81 3.68 -0.72
N LYS A 95 12.97 4.51 0.33
CA LYS A 95 11.85 4.96 1.17
C LYS A 95 10.89 5.88 0.41
N ASP A 96 11.42 6.84 -0.33
CA ASP A 96 10.60 7.80 -1.10
C ASP A 96 9.81 7.08 -2.21
N MET A 97 10.39 6.05 -2.83
CA MET A 97 9.70 5.19 -3.81
C MET A 97 8.55 4.41 -3.17
N ALA A 98 8.79 3.75 -2.04
CA ALA A 98 7.76 3.03 -1.31
C ALA A 98 6.59 3.95 -0.85
N ALA A 99 6.91 5.19 -0.47
CA ALA A 99 5.89 6.17 -0.08
C ALA A 99 5.06 6.68 -1.28
N LYS A 100 5.70 6.89 -2.43
CA LYS A 100 5.02 7.29 -3.67
C LYS A 100 4.04 6.22 -4.13
N ASP A 101 4.42 4.94 -4.08
CA ASP A 101 3.52 3.86 -4.51
C ASP A 101 2.22 3.84 -3.69
N HIS A 102 2.31 4.02 -2.37
CA HIS A 102 1.12 4.06 -1.52
C HIS A 102 0.25 5.30 -1.77
N HIS A 103 0.84 6.49 -1.90
CA HIS A 103 0.07 7.71 -2.15
C HIS A 103 -0.58 7.71 -3.53
N VAL A 104 0.13 7.19 -4.54
CA VAL A 104 -0.39 7.06 -5.90
C VAL A 104 -1.56 6.09 -5.94
N GLN A 105 -1.47 4.94 -5.24
CA GLN A 105 -2.58 3.97 -5.17
C GLN A 105 -3.82 4.57 -4.49
N VAL A 106 -3.68 5.22 -3.34
CA VAL A 106 -4.83 5.84 -2.64
C VAL A 106 -5.51 6.89 -3.51
N GLN A 107 -4.73 7.69 -4.24
CA GLN A 107 -5.28 8.71 -5.13
C GLN A 107 -5.98 8.11 -6.35
N GLN A 108 -5.43 7.03 -6.91
CA GLN A 108 -6.06 6.28 -8.01
C GLN A 108 -7.39 5.67 -7.58
N ASP A 109 -7.44 5.01 -6.42
CA ASP A 109 -8.67 4.43 -5.87
C ASP A 109 -9.75 5.50 -5.63
N PHE A 110 -9.36 6.67 -5.13
CA PHE A 110 -10.29 7.77 -4.89
C PHE A 110 -10.89 8.29 -6.21
N GLU A 111 -10.05 8.49 -7.23
CA GLU A 111 -10.50 8.95 -8.55
C GLU A 111 -11.39 7.93 -9.25
N GLU A 112 -11.05 6.64 -9.18
CA GLU A 112 -11.89 5.58 -9.73
C GLU A 112 -13.27 5.54 -9.05
N ASN A 113 -13.31 5.64 -7.71
CA ASN A 113 -14.56 5.69 -6.95
C ASN A 113 -15.38 6.95 -7.26
N ARG A 114 -14.73 8.10 -7.51
CA ARG A 114 -15.43 9.34 -7.89
C ARG A 114 -16.08 9.24 -9.26
N LEU A 115 -15.36 8.69 -10.25
CA LEU A 115 -15.90 8.44 -11.59
C LEU A 115 -17.06 7.44 -11.53
N LEU A 116 -16.90 6.38 -10.74
CA LEU A 116 -17.94 5.40 -10.47
C LEU A 116 -19.22 6.05 -9.91
N LEU A 117 -19.11 6.86 -8.85
CA LEU A 117 -20.23 7.59 -8.26
C LEU A 117 -20.94 8.45 -9.31
N THR A 118 -20.16 9.14 -10.14
CA THR A 118 -20.69 10.04 -11.17
C THR A 118 -21.48 9.25 -12.22
N ASN A 119 -20.95 8.13 -12.69
CA ASN A 119 -21.61 7.26 -13.66
C ASN A 119 -22.89 6.62 -13.07
N LEU A 120 -22.84 6.15 -11.82
CA LEU A 120 -24.02 5.58 -11.17
C LEU A 120 -25.13 6.62 -10.98
N LYS A 121 -24.80 7.85 -10.56
CA LYS A 121 -25.79 8.94 -10.48
C LYS A 121 -26.39 9.26 -11.85
N TYR A 122 -25.57 9.27 -12.90
CA TYR A 122 -26.06 9.48 -14.26
C TYR A 122 -27.05 8.39 -14.70
N ILE A 123 -26.74 7.11 -14.44
CA ILE A 123 -27.65 5.99 -14.71
C ILE A 123 -28.95 6.13 -13.90
N PHE A 124 -28.86 6.51 -12.62
CA PHE A 124 -30.04 6.75 -11.78
C PHE A 124 -30.97 7.80 -12.36
N HIS A 125 -30.44 8.94 -12.79
CA HIS A 125 -31.25 9.99 -13.40
C HIS A 125 -31.87 9.59 -14.74
N ARG A 126 -31.27 8.64 -15.48
CA ARG A 126 -31.92 8.06 -16.67
C ARG A 126 -33.10 7.16 -16.33
N MET A 127 -33.09 6.51 -15.17
CA MET A 127 -34.19 5.67 -14.70
C MET A 127 -35.32 6.50 -14.07
N ASP A 128 -34.98 7.57 -13.34
CA ASP A 128 -35.95 8.49 -12.73
C ASP A 128 -36.40 9.58 -13.72
N GLU A 129 -36.99 9.19 -14.86
CA GLU A 129 -37.49 10.14 -15.88
C GLU A 129 -38.49 11.15 -15.32
N LYS A 130 -39.23 10.75 -14.27
CA LYS A 130 -40.27 11.54 -13.62
C LYS A 130 -39.70 12.50 -12.55
N ASN A 131 -38.39 12.46 -12.28
CA ASN A 131 -37.70 13.26 -11.25
C ASN A 131 -38.38 13.17 -9.87
N THR A 132 -38.80 11.96 -9.51
CA THR A 132 -39.44 11.69 -8.21
C THR A 132 -38.43 11.56 -7.07
N GLY A 133 -37.15 11.36 -7.40
CA GLY A 133 -36.09 11.02 -6.43
C GLY A 133 -36.03 9.53 -6.11
N CYS A 134 -36.93 8.73 -6.68
CA CYS A 134 -37.04 7.29 -6.48
C CYS A 134 -37.19 6.57 -7.83
N VAL A 135 -36.77 5.30 -7.90
CA VAL A 135 -36.97 4.45 -9.08
C VAL A 135 -37.83 3.25 -8.69
N SER A 136 -39.00 3.10 -9.32
CA SER A 136 -39.86 1.93 -9.10
C SER A 136 -39.30 0.69 -9.80
N ILE A 137 -39.72 -0.51 -9.38
CA ILE A 137 -39.33 -1.76 -10.06
C ILE A 137 -39.70 -1.76 -11.54
N ALA A 138 -40.83 -1.14 -11.91
CA ALA A 138 -41.30 -1.07 -13.29
C ALA A 138 -40.39 -0.16 -14.13
N ASP A 139 -40.05 1.02 -13.61
CA ASP A 139 -39.12 1.94 -14.27
C ASP A 139 -37.74 1.27 -14.42
N PHE A 140 -37.24 0.62 -13.36
CA PHE A 140 -35.97 -0.12 -13.40
C PHE A 140 -35.94 -1.22 -14.46
N GLN A 141 -36.96 -2.09 -14.50
CA GLN A 141 -37.05 -3.16 -15.50
C GLN A 141 -37.17 -2.61 -16.91
N GLN A 142 -37.93 -1.54 -17.10
CA GLN A 142 -38.08 -0.90 -18.40
C GLN A 142 -36.75 -0.33 -18.89
N THR A 143 -36.03 0.39 -18.04
CA THR A 143 -34.73 0.99 -18.39
C THR A 143 -33.64 -0.07 -18.59
N MET A 144 -33.72 -1.21 -17.91
CA MET A 144 -32.81 -2.34 -18.12
C MET A 144 -33.01 -3.07 -19.46
N ASN A 145 -34.12 -2.82 -20.17
CA ASN A 145 -34.29 -3.30 -21.55
C ASN A 145 -33.54 -2.43 -22.58
N ASP A 146 -33.08 -1.24 -22.19
CA ASP A 146 -32.24 -0.39 -23.04
C ASP A 146 -30.80 -0.93 -23.06
N GLU A 147 -30.31 -1.25 -24.27
CA GLU A 147 -28.96 -1.76 -24.49
C GLU A 147 -27.89 -0.76 -24.02
N ASP A 148 -28.12 0.54 -24.19
CA ASP A 148 -27.17 1.57 -23.77
C ASP A 148 -27.01 1.61 -22.24
N VAL A 149 -28.10 1.38 -21.50
CA VAL A 149 -28.08 1.33 -20.03
C VAL A 149 -27.35 0.08 -19.56
N ARG A 150 -27.61 -1.08 -20.18
CA ARG A 150 -26.90 -2.32 -19.86
C ARG A 150 -25.40 -2.19 -20.11
N LEU A 151 -25.01 -1.53 -21.20
CA LEU A 151 -23.60 -1.22 -21.48
C LEU A 151 -23.00 -0.29 -20.44
N GLN A 152 -23.74 0.70 -19.93
CA GLN A 152 -23.30 1.59 -18.86
C GLN A 152 -23.08 0.84 -17.53
N PHE A 153 -23.97 -0.09 -17.17
CA PHE A 153 -23.74 -0.97 -16.02
C PHE A 153 -22.52 -1.89 -16.21
N ALA A 154 -22.34 -2.45 -17.42
CA ALA A 154 -21.19 -3.28 -17.74
C ALA A 154 -19.87 -2.50 -17.67
N GLN A 155 -19.85 -1.24 -18.13
CA GLN A 155 -18.69 -0.32 -17.99
C GLN A 155 -18.34 -0.05 -16.52
N VAL A 156 -19.33 -0.07 -15.65
CA VAL A 156 -19.17 0.05 -14.20
C VAL A 156 -18.76 -1.28 -13.54
N GLY A 157 -18.74 -2.38 -14.30
CA GLY A 157 -18.38 -3.72 -13.81
C GLY A 157 -19.55 -4.49 -13.19
N LEU A 158 -20.79 -4.12 -13.54
CA LEU A 158 -22.01 -4.79 -13.09
C LEU A 158 -22.68 -5.46 -14.29
N ASP A 159 -22.62 -6.79 -14.37
CA ASP A 159 -23.42 -7.57 -15.32
C ASP A 159 -24.73 -7.99 -14.66
N ILE A 160 -25.83 -7.35 -15.06
CA ILE A 160 -27.16 -7.60 -14.49
C ILE A 160 -27.91 -8.53 -15.43
N GLN A 161 -28.05 -9.79 -15.04
CA GLN A 161 -28.82 -10.79 -15.80
C GLN A 161 -30.31 -10.80 -15.43
N ASP A 162 -30.62 -10.62 -14.14
CA ASP A 162 -32.00 -10.51 -13.64
C ASP A 162 -32.17 -9.17 -12.93
N ALA A 163 -32.77 -8.21 -13.64
CA ALA A 163 -33.08 -6.88 -13.12
C ALA A 163 -34.00 -6.93 -11.89
N THR A 164 -34.91 -7.91 -11.82
CA THR A 164 -35.86 -8.06 -10.72
C THR A 164 -35.18 -8.54 -9.46
N ALA A 165 -34.32 -9.56 -9.59
CA ALA A 165 -33.52 -10.05 -8.48
C ALA A 165 -32.57 -8.95 -7.99
N PHE A 166 -31.89 -8.26 -8.91
CA PHE A 166 -30.97 -7.19 -8.57
C PHE A 166 -31.67 -6.03 -7.83
N PHE A 167 -32.82 -5.56 -8.32
CA PHE A 167 -33.61 -4.54 -7.65
C PHE A 167 -33.95 -4.91 -6.20
N LYS A 168 -34.43 -6.15 -5.98
CA LYS A 168 -34.77 -6.64 -4.63
C LYS A 168 -33.58 -6.70 -3.69
N ILE A 169 -32.36 -6.82 -4.21
CA ILE A 169 -31.14 -6.82 -3.40
C ILE A 169 -30.75 -5.39 -3.03
N LEU A 170 -30.99 -4.43 -3.92
CA LEU A 170 -30.76 -3.01 -3.67
C LEU A 170 -31.79 -2.43 -2.69
N ASP A 171 -33.05 -2.85 -2.80
CA ASP A 171 -34.19 -2.46 -1.95
C ASP A 171 -34.05 -3.12 -0.56
N GLN A 172 -33.37 -2.41 0.35
CA GLN A 172 -33.06 -2.95 1.68
C GLN A 172 -34.21 -2.76 2.67
N ASP A 173 -35.02 -1.72 2.48
CA ASP A 173 -36.15 -1.40 3.35
C ASP A 173 -37.45 -2.09 2.92
N GLY A 174 -37.49 -2.64 1.70
CA GLY A 174 -38.65 -3.34 1.15
C GLY A 174 -39.75 -2.36 0.72
N SER A 175 -39.40 -1.11 0.46
CA SER A 175 -40.32 -0.05 0.04
C SER A 175 -40.83 -0.23 -1.38
N THR A 176 -40.23 -1.14 -2.16
CA THR A 176 -40.51 -1.37 -3.59
C THR A 176 -40.14 -0.20 -4.51
N GLU A 177 -39.41 0.77 -3.96
CA GLU A 177 -38.82 1.90 -4.65
C GLU A 177 -37.32 1.98 -4.27
N LEU A 178 -36.48 2.46 -5.19
CA LEU A 178 -35.06 2.67 -4.90
C LEU A 178 -34.77 4.17 -4.80
N SER A 179 -34.31 4.60 -3.63
CA SER A 179 -33.68 5.92 -3.50
C SER A 179 -32.32 5.96 -4.21
N ILE A 180 -31.83 7.16 -4.52
CA ILE A 180 -30.51 7.33 -5.13
C ILE A 180 -29.41 6.79 -4.22
N GLU A 181 -29.55 6.94 -2.90
CA GLU A 181 -28.61 6.41 -1.92
C GLU A 181 -28.57 4.88 -1.96
N GLU A 182 -29.72 4.20 -1.95
CA GLU A 182 -29.79 2.74 -2.01
C GLU A 182 -29.23 2.19 -3.32
N PHE A 183 -29.57 2.85 -4.43
CA PHE A 183 -29.06 2.47 -5.74
C PHE A 183 -27.53 2.60 -5.80
N VAL A 184 -26.99 3.77 -5.46
CA VAL A 184 -25.54 4.03 -5.56
C VAL A 184 -24.76 3.17 -4.57
N MET A 185 -25.16 3.13 -3.30
CA MET A 185 -24.48 2.33 -2.27
C MET A 185 -24.57 0.84 -2.57
N GLY A 186 -25.73 0.37 -3.04
CA GLY A 186 -25.92 -1.00 -3.45
C GLY A 186 -25.01 -1.37 -4.63
N CYS A 187 -25.00 -0.58 -5.69
CA CYS A 187 -24.12 -0.79 -6.85
C CYS A 187 -22.62 -0.79 -6.46
N MET A 188 -22.19 0.13 -5.60
CA MET A 188 -20.81 0.16 -5.08
C MET A 188 -20.46 -1.10 -4.28
N ARG A 189 -21.40 -1.60 -3.47
CA ARG A 189 -21.21 -2.84 -2.71
C ARG A 189 -21.03 -4.07 -3.61
N PHE A 190 -21.68 -4.09 -4.78
CA PHE A 190 -21.60 -5.21 -5.74
C PHE A 190 -20.39 -5.15 -6.67
N LYS A 191 -19.93 -3.96 -7.07
CA LYS A 191 -18.70 -3.81 -7.89
C LYS A 191 -17.47 -4.43 -7.21
N GLY A 192 -17.40 -4.36 -5.87
CA GLY A 192 -16.18 -4.69 -5.12
C GLY A 192 -15.72 -6.15 -5.16
N ARG A 193 -16.59 -7.13 -5.47
CA ARG A 193 -16.22 -8.56 -5.62
C ARG A 193 -17.27 -9.27 -6.47
N ALA A 194 -16.88 -9.73 -7.66
CA ALA A 194 -17.70 -10.43 -8.66
C ALA A 194 -18.46 -11.70 -8.20
N ASN A 195 -18.43 -12.06 -6.91
CA ASN A 195 -19.08 -13.24 -6.35
C ASN A 195 -20.08 -12.91 -5.21
N ARG A 196 -20.39 -11.61 -4.99
CA ARG A 196 -21.28 -11.19 -3.89
C ARG A 196 -22.76 -11.25 -4.23
N MET A 197 -23.17 -11.16 -5.49
CA MET A 197 -24.59 -11.16 -5.85
C MET A 197 -25.23 -12.51 -5.50
N ASP A 198 -24.65 -13.61 -5.96
CA ASP A 198 -25.13 -14.96 -5.65
C ASP A 198 -25.09 -15.26 -4.14
N LEU A 199 -24.02 -14.81 -3.46
CA LEU A 199 -23.91 -14.93 -2.00
C LEU A 199 -24.99 -14.13 -1.27
N GLU A 200 -25.30 -12.90 -1.70
CA GLU A 200 -26.32 -12.07 -1.05
C GLU A 200 -27.73 -12.60 -1.34
N VAL A 201 -27.99 -13.10 -2.55
CA VAL A 201 -29.24 -13.81 -2.90
C VAL A 201 -29.39 -15.03 -2.00
N MET A 202 -28.34 -15.83 -1.84
CA MET A 202 -28.33 -16.99 -0.96
C MET A 202 -28.55 -16.59 0.52
N LEU A 203 -27.96 -15.49 0.97
CA LEU A 203 -28.18 -14.94 2.31
C LEU A 203 -29.61 -14.42 2.52
N MET A 204 -30.21 -13.81 1.50
CA MET A 204 -31.62 -13.40 1.53
C MET A 204 -32.55 -14.60 1.58
N ASP A 205 -32.30 -15.61 0.76
CA ASP A 205 -33.11 -16.83 0.72
C ASP A 205 -33.00 -17.60 2.03
N THR A 206 -31.80 -17.71 2.62
CA THR A 206 -31.63 -18.30 3.95
C THR A 206 -32.36 -17.50 5.03
N LYS A 207 -32.30 -16.16 5.03
CA LYS A 207 -33.11 -15.32 5.96
C LYS A 207 -34.61 -15.54 5.78
N LYS A 208 -35.11 -15.61 4.55
CA LYS A 208 -36.53 -15.88 4.24
C LYS A 208 -36.94 -17.27 4.72
N LEU A 209 -36.09 -18.28 4.50
CA LEU A 209 -36.29 -19.64 4.99
C LEU A 209 -36.33 -19.69 6.52
N MET A 210 -35.40 -19.01 7.21
CA MET A 210 -35.40 -18.91 8.67
C MET A 210 -36.68 -18.26 9.21
N LYS A 211 -37.14 -17.15 8.61
CA LYS A 211 -38.41 -16.51 9.01
C LYS A 211 -39.61 -17.46 8.81
N LYS A 212 -39.67 -18.18 7.69
CA LYS A 212 -40.72 -19.18 7.44
C LYS A 212 -40.66 -20.33 8.44
N MET A 213 -39.47 -20.83 8.75
CA MET A 213 -39.24 -21.90 9.72
C MET A 213 -39.66 -21.48 11.14
N ALA A 214 -39.32 -20.26 11.56
CA ALA A 214 -39.74 -19.70 12.84
C ALA A 214 -41.27 -19.57 12.94
N ARG A 215 -41.93 -19.10 11.88
CA ARG A 215 -43.41 -19.01 11.83
C ARG A 215 -44.06 -20.38 11.92
N MET A 216 -43.56 -21.36 11.15
CA MET A 216 -44.06 -22.73 11.17
C MET A 216 -43.87 -23.39 12.55
N HIS A 217 -42.73 -23.13 13.20
CA HIS A 217 -42.47 -23.64 14.55
C HIS A 217 -43.45 -23.04 15.58
N GLY A 218 -43.75 -21.74 15.48
CA GLY A 218 -44.77 -21.08 16.30
C GLY A 218 -46.16 -21.72 16.13
N GLU A 219 -46.60 -21.92 14.88
CA GLU A 219 -47.89 -22.55 14.58
C GLU A 219 -47.97 -24.00 15.11
N PHE A 220 -46.87 -24.77 15.01
CA PHE A 220 -46.79 -26.12 15.56
C PHE A 220 -46.87 -26.14 17.10
N SER A 221 -46.14 -25.24 17.76
CA SER A 221 -46.14 -25.13 19.22
C SER A 221 -47.54 -24.78 19.75
N GLU A 222 -48.25 -23.89 19.05
CA GLU A 222 -49.62 -23.50 19.42
C GLU A 222 -50.60 -24.68 19.28
N ARG A 223 -50.49 -25.46 18.19
CA ARG A 223 -51.30 -26.66 17.99
C ARG A 223 -51.04 -27.73 19.04
N LEU A 224 -49.78 -27.98 19.41
CA LEU A 224 -49.43 -28.93 20.47
C LEU A 224 -50.02 -28.52 21.82
N THR A 225 -49.90 -27.23 22.17
CA THR A 225 -50.48 -26.68 23.41
C THR A 225 -52.00 -26.84 23.44
N ASN A 226 -52.68 -26.63 22.30
CA ASN A 226 -54.12 -26.84 22.20
C ASN A 226 -54.52 -28.32 22.34
N ILE A 227 -53.75 -29.24 21.76
CA ILE A 227 -53.97 -30.69 21.92
C ILE A 227 -53.79 -31.10 23.38
N GLU A 228 -52.74 -30.65 24.05
CA GLU A 228 -52.51 -30.91 25.48
C GLU A 228 -53.69 -30.41 26.33
N ARG A 229 -54.18 -29.19 26.09
CA ARG A 229 -55.37 -28.66 26.80
C ARG A 229 -56.62 -29.49 26.56
N VAL A 230 -56.83 -30.00 25.35
CA VAL A 230 -57.99 -30.84 25.02
C VAL A 230 -57.87 -32.20 25.71
N ILE A 231 -56.67 -32.79 25.76
CA ILE A 231 -56.43 -34.06 26.45
C ILE A 231 -56.68 -33.91 27.95
N VAL A 232 -56.16 -32.84 28.59
CA VAL A 232 -56.39 -32.59 30.02
C VAL A 232 -57.88 -32.42 30.33
N LYS A 233 -58.62 -31.64 29.53
CA LYS A 233 -60.08 -31.49 29.69
C LYS A 233 -60.85 -32.79 29.49
N ALA A 234 -60.39 -33.65 28.56
CA ALA A 234 -61.03 -34.94 28.31
C ALA A 234 -60.81 -35.93 29.47
N ASP A 235 -59.66 -35.86 30.14
CA ASP A 235 -59.34 -36.70 31.30
C ASP A 235 -60.11 -36.25 32.55
N GLU A 236 -60.23 -34.93 32.79
CA GLU A 236 -61.06 -34.38 33.87
C GLU A 236 -62.54 -34.78 33.75
N ASN A 237 -63.10 -34.78 32.54
CA ASN A 237 -64.48 -35.20 32.28
C ASN A 237 -64.72 -36.71 32.43
N ARG A 238 -63.67 -37.51 32.56
CA ARG A 238 -63.76 -38.98 32.68
C ARG A 238 -63.69 -39.46 34.13
N ILE A 239 -63.25 -38.59 35.04
CA ILE A 239 -63.07 -38.87 36.47
C ILE A 239 -64.23 -38.30 37.33
N GLY A 240 -65.02 -37.37 36.78
CA GLY A 240 -66.27 -36.87 37.38
C GLY A 240 -67.49 -37.67 36.94
#